data_AF-A0AAX3WZF9-F1
#
_entry.id   AF-A0AAX3WZF9-F1
#
_cell.length_a   1.000
_cell.length_b   1.000
_cell.length_c   1.000
_cell.angle_alpha   90.00
_cell.angle_beta   90.00
_cell.angle_gamma   90.00
#
_symmetry.space_group_name_H-M   'P 1'
#
loop_
_entity.id
_entity.type
_entity.pdbx_description
1 polymer ?
#
loop_
_entity_poly.entity_id
_entity_poly.type
_entity_poly.pdbx_seq_one_letter_code
_entity_poly.pdbx_strand_id
1 'polypeptide(L)'
;MRLWHVDLLKYLPKGQLLSQWRELNSIFAKEDKHILINYIYEYSKNDLYVYTEKVIEEMKKRGYQIRSYEKMNKYFENLESVKHVKPFKNHHDNEYLQICYYNLKEKFIRGQKDFEEEMYNNLCWYVNDILKNSIDGFK
;
A
#
# COMPACT_ATOMS: atom_id res chain seq x y z
N MET A 1 -10.27 -6.88 -2.50
CA MET A 1 -9.03 -6.80 -1.71
C MET A 1 -7.89 -6.42 -2.64
N ARG A 2 -7.08 -5.43 -2.27
CA ARG A 2 -5.92 -4.92 -3.00
C ARG A 2 -4.93 -4.30 -2.01
N LEU A 3 -3.65 -4.67 -2.10
CA LEU A 3 -2.60 -3.86 -1.50
C LEU A 3 -2.29 -2.66 -2.39
N TRP A 4 -2.46 -1.45 -1.90
CA TRP A 4 -2.02 -0.24 -2.58
C TRP A 4 -0.50 -0.29 -2.84
N HIS A 5 -0.05 0.31 -3.93
CA HIS A 5 1.37 0.46 -4.17
C HIS A 5 2.04 1.18 -2.99
N VAL A 6 3.16 0.66 -2.49
CA VAL A 6 3.81 1.13 -1.26
C VAL A 6 4.12 2.64 -1.27
N ASP A 7 4.54 3.17 -2.42
CA ASP A 7 4.85 4.60 -2.56
C ASP A 7 3.62 5.51 -2.55
N LEU A 8 2.43 4.93 -2.74
CA LEU A 8 1.18 5.68 -2.76
C LEU A 8 0.50 5.78 -1.39
N LEU A 9 1.00 5.08 -0.37
CA LEU A 9 0.42 5.07 0.99
C LEU A 9 0.22 6.48 1.54
N LYS A 10 1.20 7.37 1.35
CA LYS A 10 1.16 8.77 1.81
C LYS A 10 0.15 9.65 1.08
N TYR A 11 -0.40 9.19 -0.04
CA TYR A 11 -1.41 9.90 -0.83
C TYR A 11 -2.81 9.28 -0.73
N LEU A 12 -2.95 8.18 0.02
CA LEU A 12 -4.26 7.56 0.20
C LEU A 12 -5.17 8.47 1.01
N PRO A 13 -6.44 8.68 0.61
CA PRO A 13 -7.42 9.26 1.50
C PRO A 13 -7.66 8.35 2.71
N LYS A 14 -8.11 8.92 3.83
CA LYS A 14 -8.22 8.26 5.14
C LYS A 14 -8.91 6.89 5.06
N GLY A 15 -10.05 6.82 4.39
CA GLY A 15 -10.86 5.63 4.20
C GLY A 15 -10.11 4.53 3.45
N GLN A 16 -9.27 4.87 2.46
CA GLN A 16 -8.47 3.88 1.74
C GLN A 16 -7.32 3.35 2.62
N LEU A 17 -6.65 4.21 3.39
CA LEU A 17 -5.61 3.77 4.33
C LEU A 17 -6.18 2.89 5.45
N LEU A 18 -7.33 3.26 6.03
CA LEU A 18 -8.01 2.43 7.02
C LEU A 18 -8.49 1.11 6.42
N SER A 19 -8.92 1.11 5.16
CA SER A 19 -9.31 -0.12 4.45
C SER A 19 -8.10 -1.02 4.22
N GLN A 20 -6.94 -0.45 3.88
CA GLN A 20 -5.68 -1.18 3.73
C GLN A 20 -5.33 -1.97 5.00
N TRP A 21 -5.45 -1.34 6.17
CA TRP A 21 -5.23 -2.02 7.45
C TRP A 21 -6.23 -3.16 7.70
N ARG A 22 -7.51 -2.97 7.32
CA ARG A 22 -8.53 -4.03 7.44
C ARG A 22 -8.22 -5.22 6.53
N GLU A 23 -7.77 -4.97 5.31
CA GLU A 23 -7.37 -6.02 4.38
C GLU A 23 -6.15 -6.80 4.89
N LEU A 24 -5.13 -6.10 5.41
CA LEU A 24 -3.98 -6.75 6.06
C LEU A 24 -4.42 -7.63 7.24
N ASN A 25 -5.32 -7.15 8.10
CA ASN A 25 -5.88 -7.96 9.18
C ASN A 25 -6.66 -9.18 8.70
N SER A 26 -7.26 -9.12 7.52
CA SER A 26 -7.93 -10.28 6.92
C SER A 26 -6.90 -11.30 6.44
N ILE A 27 -5.84 -10.86 5.76
CA ILE A 27 -4.70 -11.68 5.35
C ILE A 27 -4.07 -12.37 6.56
N PHE A 28 -3.78 -11.64 7.64
CA PHE A 28 -3.16 -12.22 8.84
C PHE A 28 -4.02 -13.29 9.52
N ALA A 29 -5.35 -13.16 9.45
CA ALA A 29 -6.27 -14.06 10.13
C ALA A 29 -6.67 -15.27 9.27
N LYS A 30 -6.74 -15.09 7.95
CA LYS A 30 -7.37 -16.05 7.04
C LYS A 30 -6.49 -16.49 5.88
N GLU A 31 -5.37 -15.80 5.65
CA GLU A 31 -4.54 -16.00 4.46
C GLU A 31 -5.36 -15.97 3.17
N ASP A 32 -6.28 -14.99 3.10
CA ASP A 32 -7.22 -14.84 1.99
C ASP A 32 -6.50 -14.94 0.63
N LYS A 33 -7.08 -15.72 -0.29
CA LYS A 33 -6.60 -15.87 -1.67
C LYS A 33 -7.51 -15.08 -2.59
N HIS A 34 -6.96 -14.05 -3.24
CA HIS A 34 -7.68 -13.18 -4.17
C HIS A 34 -6.73 -12.76 -5.28
N ILE A 35 -7.22 -12.76 -6.54
CA ILE A 35 -6.39 -12.53 -7.73
C ILE A 35 -5.48 -11.29 -7.64
N LEU A 36 -5.99 -10.19 -7.07
CA LEU A 36 -5.24 -8.93 -6.91
C LEU A 36 -4.17 -8.92 -5.80
N ILE A 37 -4.10 -9.93 -4.95
CA ILE A 37 -3.10 -9.99 -3.86
C ILE A 37 -2.39 -11.34 -3.76
N ASN A 38 -2.73 -12.34 -4.57
CA ASN A 38 -2.11 -13.66 -4.49
C ASN A 38 -0.59 -13.60 -4.64
N TYR A 39 -0.07 -12.61 -5.38
CA TYR A 39 1.37 -12.40 -5.53
C TYR A 39 2.10 -12.28 -4.19
N ILE A 40 1.46 -11.83 -3.10
CA ILE A 40 2.15 -11.66 -1.81
C ILE A 40 2.71 -12.98 -1.28
N TYR A 41 2.11 -14.11 -1.65
CA TYR A 41 2.52 -15.45 -1.23
C TYR A 41 3.68 -16.00 -2.06
N GLU A 42 4.05 -15.33 -3.15
CA GLU A 42 5.24 -15.62 -3.95
C GLU A 42 6.50 -14.97 -3.37
N TYR A 43 6.32 -14.05 -2.41
CA TYR A 43 7.40 -13.37 -1.70
C TYR A 43 7.62 -13.95 -0.31
N SER A 44 8.76 -13.60 0.28
CA SER A 44 9.05 -13.94 1.67
C SER A 44 8.09 -13.20 2.61
N LYS A 45 7.82 -13.75 3.80
CA LYS A 45 7.04 -13.05 4.84
C LYS A 45 7.63 -11.68 5.23
N ASN A 46 8.93 -11.45 5.00
CA ASN A 46 9.56 -10.14 5.23
C ASN A 46 8.94 -9.04 4.37
N ASP A 47 8.57 -9.32 3.12
CA ASP A 47 7.99 -8.32 2.22
C ASP A 47 6.65 -7.82 2.79
N LEU A 48 5.77 -8.74 3.18
CA LEU A 48 4.48 -8.39 3.78
C LEU A 48 4.67 -7.71 5.15
N TYR A 49 5.65 -8.14 5.95
CA TYR A 49 5.97 -7.47 7.22
C TYR A 49 6.40 -6.02 7.01
N VAL A 50 7.39 -5.76 6.14
CA VAL A 50 7.89 -4.41 5.87
C VAL A 50 6.81 -3.54 5.21
N TYR A 51 5.97 -4.10 4.34
CA TYR A 51 4.79 -3.39 3.82
C TYR A 51 3.82 -3.00 4.94
N THR A 52 3.56 -3.92 5.87
CA THR A 52 2.67 -3.69 7.02
C THR A 52 3.20 -2.57 7.91
N GLU A 53 4.50 -2.57 8.21
CA GLU A 53 5.16 -1.50 8.97
C GLU A 53 4.97 -0.14 8.29
N LYS A 54 5.13 -0.04 6.97
CA LYS A 54 4.91 1.22 6.23
C LYS A 54 3.46 1.72 6.32
N VAL A 55 2.48 0.82 6.33
CA VAL A 55 1.07 1.18 6.56
C VAL A 55 0.88 1.72 7.98
N ILE A 56 1.47 1.04 8.97
CA ILE A 56 1.40 1.45 10.39
C ILE A 56 2.08 2.81 10.61
N GLU A 57 3.26 3.02 10.03
CA GLU A 57 4.00 4.29 10.08
C GLU A 57 3.14 5.43 9.54
N GLU A 58 2.53 5.27 8.38
CA GLU A 58 1.67 6.30 7.78
C GLU A 58 0.41 6.55 8.62
N MET A 59 -0.20 5.50 9.19
CA MET A 59 -1.32 5.65 10.12
C MET A 59 -0.93 6.43 11.38
N LYS A 60 0.21 6.09 12.00
CA LYS A 60 0.74 6.77 13.18
C LYS A 60 1.07 8.23 12.88
N LYS A 61 1.72 8.50 11.74
CA LYS A 61 2.05 9.85 11.26
C LYS A 61 0.80 10.74 11.15
N ARG A 62 -0.34 10.17 10.75
CA ARG A 62 -1.63 10.88 10.66
C ARG A 62 -2.45 10.86 11.95
N GLY A 63 -1.90 10.35 13.05
CA GLY A 63 -2.57 10.29 14.35
C GLY A 63 -3.68 9.24 14.44
N TYR A 64 -3.74 8.27 13.52
CA TYR A 64 -4.76 7.21 13.55
C TYR A 64 -4.43 6.14 14.58
N GLN A 65 -5.40 5.84 15.44
CA GLN A 65 -5.25 4.83 16.50
C GLN A 65 -5.53 3.43 15.96
N ILE A 66 -4.54 2.54 16.05
CA ILE A 66 -4.70 1.11 15.77
C ILE A 66 -5.15 0.42 17.05
N ARG A 67 -6.32 -0.22 17.01
CA ARG A 67 -6.93 -0.84 18.21
C ARG A 67 -6.21 -2.09 18.71
N SER A 68 -5.63 -2.88 17.80
CA SER A 68 -4.95 -4.12 18.14
C SER A 68 -3.97 -4.52 17.04
N TYR A 69 -2.84 -5.09 17.43
CA TYR A 69 -1.83 -5.71 16.58
C TYR A 69 -1.82 -7.25 16.70
N GLU A 70 -2.75 -7.84 17.46
CA GLU A 70 -2.74 -9.26 17.83
C GLU A 70 -2.62 -10.20 16.62
N LYS A 71 -3.42 -9.97 15.57
CA LYS A 71 -3.40 -10.78 14.35
C LYS A 71 -2.06 -10.69 13.61
N MET A 72 -1.51 -9.48 13.51
CA MET A 72 -0.20 -9.26 12.91
C MET A 72 0.88 -9.99 13.71
N ASN A 73 0.92 -9.79 15.02
CA ASN A 73 1.91 -10.42 15.90
C ASN A 73 1.86 -11.94 15.79
N LYS A 74 0.66 -12.53 15.79
CA LYS A 74 0.48 -13.97 15.60
C LYS A 74 0.96 -14.45 14.22
N TYR A 75 0.62 -13.73 13.15
CA TYR A 75 0.98 -14.13 11.78
C TYR A 75 2.50 -14.14 11.54
N PHE A 76 3.22 -13.26 12.23
CA PHE A 76 4.67 -13.08 12.13
C PHE A 76 5.45 -13.64 13.33
N GLU A 77 4.82 -14.41 14.23
CA GLU A 77 5.46 -14.88 15.48
C GLU A 77 6.75 -15.69 15.24
N ASN A 78 6.82 -16.40 14.11
CA ASN A 78 7.96 -17.24 13.72
C ASN A 78 8.93 -16.53 12.75
N LEU A 79 8.83 -15.21 12.59
CA LEU A 79 9.72 -14.44 11.73
C LEU A 79 11.02 -14.10 12.50
N GLU A 80 12.02 -14.97 12.39
CA GLU A 80 13.26 -14.90 13.19
C GLU A 80 14.08 -13.62 12.98
N SER A 81 14.16 -13.10 11.75
CA SER A 81 14.85 -11.85 11.45
C SER A 81 14.16 -11.08 10.33
N VAL A 82 13.91 -9.80 10.59
CA VAL A 82 13.32 -8.89 9.61
C VAL A 82 14.42 -8.37 8.68
N LYS A 83 14.38 -8.76 7.41
CA LYS A 83 15.25 -8.16 6.39
C LYS A 83 14.66 -6.84 5.92
N HIS A 84 15.46 -5.78 5.92
CA HIS A 84 15.09 -4.55 5.23
C HIS A 84 15.09 -4.78 3.72
N VAL A 85 13.90 -4.83 3.14
CA VAL A 85 13.65 -5.05 1.72
C VAL A 85 12.73 -3.96 1.18
N LYS A 86 12.80 -3.68 -0.13
CA LYS A 86 11.70 -3.00 -0.81
C LYS A 86 10.56 -4.02 -0.95
N PRO A 87 9.40 -3.82 -0.30
CA PRO A 87 8.33 -4.81 -0.33
C PRO A 87 7.87 -5.09 -1.76
N PHE A 88 7.73 -6.38 -2.09
CA PHE A 88 7.14 -6.83 -3.35
C PHE A 88 7.84 -6.23 -4.58
N LYS A 89 9.17 -6.13 -4.55
CA LYS A 89 9.97 -5.34 -5.51
C LYS A 89 9.66 -5.53 -7.01
N ASN A 90 9.19 -6.70 -7.43
CA ASN A 90 8.87 -6.99 -8.84
C ASN A 90 7.39 -6.79 -9.18
N HIS A 91 6.55 -6.52 -8.18
CA HIS A 91 5.10 -6.33 -8.30
C HIS A 91 4.69 -4.91 -7.89
N HIS A 92 5.45 -4.24 -7.02
CA HIS A 92 5.32 -2.81 -6.72
C HIS A 92 6.31 -2.05 -7.61
N ASP A 93 6.05 -2.17 -8.91
CA ASP A 93 6.76 -1.51 -9.99
C ASP A 93 5.96 -0.32 -10.54
N ASN A 94 6.47 0.31 -11.60
CA ASN A 94 5.85 1.49 -12.20
C ASN A 94 4.49 1.17 -12.87
N GLU A 95 4.29 -0.05 -13.37
CA GLU A 95 3.01 -0.45 -13.96
C GLU A 95 1.94 -0.58 -12.88
N TYR A 96 2.24 -1.30 -11.80
CA TYR A 96 1.30 -1.45 -10.68
C TYR A 96 1.04 -0.13 -9.95
N LEU A 97 2.05 0.75 -9.88
CA LEU A 97 1.89 2.13 -9.40
C LEU A 97 0.86 2.89 -10.24
N GLN A 98 0.94 2.83 -11.56
CA GLN A 98 -0.04 3.46 -12.47
C GLN A 98 -1.43 2.88 -12.31
N ILE A 99 -1.57 1.55 -12.20
CA ILE A 99 -2.85 0.87 -11.95
C ILE A 99 -3.48 1.36 -10.64
N CYS A 100 -2.68 1.52 -9.59
CA CYS A 100 -3.15 2.08 -8.32
C CYS A 100 -3.53 3.57 -8.44
N TYR A 101 -2.73 4.37 -9.14
CA TYR A 101 -3.04 5.77 -9.41
C TYR A 101 -4.39 5.94 -10.12
N TYR A 102 -4.65 5.19 -11.20
CA TYR A 102 -5.92 5.30 -11.91
C TYR A 102 -7.11 4.86 -11.07
N ASN A 103 -6.93 3.89 -10.17
CA ASN A 103 -7.98 3.52 -9.23
C ASN A 103 -8.28 4.63 -8.20
N LEU A 104 -7.25 5.35 -7.73
CA LEU A 104 -7.42 6.54 -6.89
C LEU A 104 -8.08 7.68 -7.66
N LYS A 105 -7.68 7.92 -8.90
CA LYS A 105 -8.31 8.92 -9.79
C LYS A 105 -9.80 8.65 -9.99
N GLU A 106 -10.18 7.40 -10.25
CA GLU A 106 -11.59 7.04 -10.35
C GLU A 106 -12.35 7.39 -9.05
N LYS A 107 -11.80 7.01 -7.88
CA LYS A 107 -12.41 7.32 -6.58
C LYS A 107 -12.58 8.83 -6.36
N PHE A 108 -11.58 9.61 -6.73
CA PHE A 108 -11.65 11.08 -6.66
C PHE A 108 -12.77 11.63 -7.55
N ILE A 109 -12.80 11.24 -8.84
CA ILE A 109 -13.81 11.70 -9.81
C ILE A 109 -15.24 11.30 -9.39
N ARG A 110 -15.38 10.13 -8.74
CA ARG A 110 -16.67 9.65 -8.21
C ARG A 110 -17.08 10.33 -6.89
N GLY A 111 -16.30 11.28 -6.39
CA GLY A 111 -16.62 12.07 -5.21
C GLY A 111 -16.38 11.32 -3.89
N GLN A 112 -15.30 10.55 -3.78
CA GLN A 112 -14.91 9.99 -2.49
C GLN A 112 -14.74 11.12 -1.45
N LYS A 113 -15.61 11.12 -0.43
CA LYS A 113 -15.83 12.26 0.49
C LYS A 113 -14.60 12.76 1.23
N ASP A 114 -13.65 11.88 1.52
CA ASP A 114 -12.44 12.18 2.30
C ASP A 114 -11.19 12.29 1.43
N PHE A 115 -11.37 12.46 0.11
CA PHE A 115 -10.29 12.65 -0.84
C PHE A 115 -10.18 14.12 -1.23
N GLU A 116 -9.54 14.89 -0.35
CA GLU A 116 -9.32 16.32 -0.54
C GLU A 116 -8.57 16.63 -1.84
N GLU A 117 -8.95 17.73 -2.49
CA GLU A 117 -8.39 18.15 -3.78
C GLU A 117 -6.86 18.35 -3.70
N GLU A 118 -6.37 18.97 -2.62
CA GLU A 118 -4.93 19.15 -2.40
C GLU A 118 -4.18 17.81 -2.35
N MET A 119 -4.75 16.80 -1.66
CA MET A 119 -4.15 15.46 -1.58
C MET A 119 -4.11 14.80 -2.96
N TYR A 120 -5.19 14.92 -3.73
CA TYR A 120 -5.25 14.39 -5.09
C TYR A 120 -4.28 15.10 -6.04
N ASN A 121 -4.11 16.42 -5.91
CA ASN A 121 -3.13 17.18 -6.67
C ASN A 121 -1.71 16.71 -6.34
N ASN A 122 -1.38 16.54 -5.05
CA ASN A 122 -0.09 16.00 -4.61
C ASN A 122 0.19 14.58 -5.16
N LEU A 123 -0.84 13.73 -5.24
CA LEU A 123 -0.75 12.44 -5.92
C LEU A 123 -0.43 12.60 -7.41
N CYS A 124 -1.13 13.50 -8.11
CA CYS A 124 -0.90 13.75 -9.53
C CYS A 124 0.52 14.25 -9.81
N TRP A 125 1.02 15.19 -9.00
CA TRP A 125 2.40 15.69 -9.10
C TRP A 125 3.42 14.57 -8.96
N TYR A 126 3.26 13.72 -7.93
CA TYR A 126 4.14 12.58 -7.70
C TYR A 126 4.17 11.61 -8.87
N VAL A 127 2.99 11.18 -9.34
CA VAL A 127 2.93 10.21 -10.44
C VAL A 127 3.47 10.80 -11.73
N ASN A 128 3.18 12.07 -12.03
CA ASN A 128 3.73 12.74 -13.21
C ASN A 128 5.26 12.85 -13.15
N ASP A 129 5.84 13.11 -11.99
CA ASP A 129 7.30 13.13 -11.80
C ASP A 129 7.92 11.76 -12.06
N ILE A 130 7.37 10.69 -11.48
CA ILE A 130 7.82 9.31 -11.73
C ILE A 130 7.72 8.95 -13.22
N LEU A 131 6.62 9.31 -13.88
CA LEU A 131 6.42 8.99 -15.30
C LEU A 131 7.36 9.77 -16.22
N LYS A 132 7.62 11.06 -15.94
CA LYS A 132 8.61 11.84 -16.70
C LYS A 132 10.01 11.22 -16.60
N ASN A 133 10.43 10.90 -15.38
CA ASN A 133 11.74 10.29 -15.13
C ASN A 133 11.85 8.88 -15.74
N SER A 134 10.75 8.15 -15.91
CA SER A 134 10.75 6.84 -16.58
C SER A 134 10.93 6.92 -18.10
N ILE A 135 10.59 8.04 -18.73
CA ILE A 135 10.74 8.28 -20.17
C ILE A 135 12.16 8.75 -20.50
N ASP A 136 12.77 9.56 -19.63
CA ASP A 136 14.13 10.09 -19.84
C ASP A 136 15.25 9.06 -19.55
N GLY A 137 14.94 7.94 -18.87
CA GLY A 137 15.87 6.83 -18.63
C GLY A 137 16.17 5.93 -19.84
N PHE A 138 15.60 6.25 -21.01
CA PHE A 138 15.84 5.56 -22.29
C PHE A 138 16.58 6.42 -23.33
N LYS A 139 17.16 7.55 -22.93
CA LYS A 139 18.03 8.38 -23.78
C LYS A 139 19.51 8.20 -23.48
#